data_AF-A0A960PA68-F1
#
_entry.id   AF-A0A960PA68-F1
#
_cell.length_a   1.000
_cell.length_b   1.000
_cell.length_c   1.000
_cell.angle_alpha   90.00
_cell.angle_beta   90.00
_cell.angle_gamma   90.00
#
_symmetry.space_group_name_H-M   'P 1'
#
loop_
_entity.id
_entity.type
_entity.pdbx_description
1 polymer ?
#
loop_
_entity_poly.entity_id
_entity_poly.type
_entity_poly.pdbx_seq_one_letter_code
_entity_poly.pdbx_strand_id
1 'polypeptide(L)'
;MARSGALAIFLFGAFLMSANPPLPAVGCPCDHADPAGTMSARVCSLCRTAEEQADDVYFLKDINPAKPNRYLALPKAHANGLQAVGEMPPAERERVWTAAIARARELFGERWGLAHNSYFFRTQCHAHIHMGPLSPEVADEGGTLYSHPRDFPAVGAEKGMWVHPKDGQYCVHLDRDLAEIVLIR
;
A
#
# COMPACT_ATOMS: atom_id res chain seq x y z
N MET A 1 -38.94 -15.82 -58.96
CA MET A 1 -38.16 -16.88 -58.25
C MET A 1 -36.69 -16.59 -58.55
N ALA A 2 -35.75 -16.33 -57.65
CA ALA A 2 -35.62 -16.57 -56.22
C ALA A 2 -34.89 -15.38 -55.55
N ARG A 3 -35.14 -15.15 -54.25
CA ARG A 3 -34.45 -14.17 -53.42
C ARG A 3 -33.20 -14.81 -52.82
N SER A 4 -32.01 -14.30 -53.12
CA SER A 4 -30.76 -14.70 -52.46
C SER A 4 -30.72 -14.13 -51.05
N GLY A 5 -30.79 -15.03 -50.06
CA GLY A 5 -30.65 -14.72 -48.64
C GLY A 5 -29.19 -14.57 -48.23
N ALA A 6 -28.95 -13.58 -47.37
CA ALA A 6 -27.66 -13.24 -46.78
C ALA A 6 -27.14 -14.31 -45.81
N LEU A 7 -25.82 -14.45 -45.72
CA LEU A 7 -25.16 -15.06 -44.56
C LEU A 7 -23.93 -14.22 -44.20
N ALA A 8 -24.15 -13.19 -43.39
CA ALA A 8 -23.06 -12.45 -42.74
C ALA A 8 -22.67 -13.21 -41.47
N ILE A 9 -21.52 -13.88 -41.50
CA ILE A 9 -20.92 -14.55 -40.35
C ILE A 9 -20.27 -13.45 -39.49
N PHE A 10 -20.93 -13.07 -38.39
CA PHE A 10 -20.31 -12.27 -37.34
C PHE A 10 -19.45 -13.19 -36.47
N LEU A 11 -18.13 -13.18 -36.69
CA LEU A 11 -17.15 -13.74 -35.76
C LEU A 11 -17.12 -12.86 -34.50
N PHE A 12 -17.86 -13.26 -33.47
CA PHE A 12 -17.71 -12.74 -32.12
C PHE A 12 -16.38 -13.25 -31.56
N GLY A 13 -15.31 -12.45 -31.71
CA GLY A 13 -14.05 -12.67 -31.03
C GLY A 13 -14.26 -12.49 -29.52
N ALA A 14 -14.33 -13.59 -28.79
CA ALA A 14 -14.32 -13.57 -27.33
C ALA A 14 -12.93 -13.10 -26.87
N PHE A 15 -12.81 -11.80 -26.56
CA PHE A 15 -11.64 -11.24 -25.90
C PHE A 15 -11.70 -11.68 -24.43
N LEU A 16 -11.17 -12.86 -24.13
CA LEU A 16 -10.90 -13.30 -22.77
C LEU A 16 -9.80 -12.39 -22.20
N MET A 17 -10.19 -11.26 -21.62
CA MET A 17 -9.32 -10.57 -20.68
C MET A 17 -9.13 -11.50 -19.49
N SER A 18 -8.05 -12.27 -19.51
CA SER A 18 -7.51 -12.94 -18.34
C SER A 18 -7.05 -11.86 -17.35
N ALA A 19 -8.00 -11.30 -16.61
CA ALA A 19 -7.73 -10.56 -15.39
C ALA A 19 -7.24 -11.60 -14.38
N ASN A 20 -5.94 -11.92 -14.40
CA ASN A 20 -5.32 -12.59 -13.27
C ASN A 20 -5.41 -11.60 -12.11
N PRO A 21 -6.27 -11.83 -11.09
CA PRO A 21 -6.25 -10.97 -9.93
C PRO A 21 -4.84 -11.02 -9.36
N PRO A 22 -4.26 -9.87 -8.98
CA PRO A 22 -2.95 -9.87 -8.36
C PRO A 22 -3.02 -10.78 -7.13
N LEU A 23 -2.20 -11.83 -7.11
CA LEU A 23 -2.12 -12.71 -5.95
C LEU A 23 -1.69 -11.88 -4.74
N PRO A 24 -2.27 -12.11 -3.55
CA PRO A 24 -1.81 -11.47 -2.34
C PRO A 24 -0.33 -11.74 -2.16
N ALA A 25 0.41 -10.78 -1.59
CA ALA A 25 1.84 -10.87 -1.35
C ALA A 25 2.20 -11.87 -0.21
N VAL A 26 1.52 -13.02 -0.13
CA VAL A 26 1.88 -14.13 0.75
C VAL A 26 3.17 -14.75 0.23
N GLY A 27 4.24 -14.74 1.03
CA GLY A 27 5.53 -15.31 0.63
C GLY A 27 6.22 -14.48 -0.46
N CYS A 28 6.79 -13.34 -0.07
CA CYS A 28 7.56 -12.46 -0.95
C CYS A 28 8.64 -13.26 -1.71
N PRO A 29 8.58 -13.34 -3.04
CA PRO A 29 9.53 -14.13 -3.82
C PRO A 29 10.83 -13.37 -4.12
N CYS A 30 10.98 -12.14 -3.60
CA CYS A 30 12.12 -11.29 -3.91
C CYS A 30 13.34 -11.80 -3.13
N ASP A 31 14.28 -12.38 -3.85
CA ASP A 31 15.61 -12.68 -3.33
C ASP A 31 16.54 -11.49 -3.62
N HIS A 32 16.88 -10.76 -2.57
CA HIS A 32 17.77 -9.60 -2.66
C HIS A 32 19.23 -10.01 -2.92
N ALA A 33 19.58 -11.29 -2.77
CA ALA A 33 20.87 -11.82 -3.20
C ALA A 33 20.89 -12.15 -4.71
N ASP A 34 19.72 -12.24 -5.36
CA ASP A 34 19.59 -12.38 -6.82
C ASP A 34 18.56 -11.38 -7.41
N PRO A 35 18.91 -10.09 -7.47
CA PRO A 35 18.03 -9.07 -8.03
C PRO A 35 17.70 -9.31 -9.52
N ALA A 36 18.64 -9.89 -10.27
CA ALA A 36 18.47 -10.15 -11.69
C ALA A 36 17.44 -11.27 -11.96
N GLY A 37 17.42 -12.31 -11.12
CA GLY A 37 16.53 -13.46 -11.28
C GLY A 37 15.15 -13.25 -10.64
N THR A 38 15.06 -12.68 -9.46
CA THR A 38 13.81 -12.72 -8.65
C THR A 38 13.10 -11.38 -8.54
N MET A 39 13.84 -10.26 -8.55
CA MET A 39 13.23 -8.94 -8.39
C MET A 39 12.57 -8.43 -9.66
N SER A 40 12.62 -9.15 -10.80
CA SER A 40 11.92 -8.80 -12.04
C SER A 40 10.38 -8.92 -11.93
N ALA A 41 9.88 -9.73 -10.99
CA ALA A 41 8.46 -9.95 -10.77
C ALA A 41 7.70 -8.65 -10.41
N ARG A 42 6.42 -8.54 -10.80
CA ARG A 42 5.59 -7.36 -10.50
C ARG A 42 5.45 -7.13 -8.99
N VAL A 43 5.32 -8.20 -8.20
CA VAL A 43 5.21 -8.13 -6.73
C VAL A 43 6.46 -7.52 -6.05
N CYS A 44 7.60 -7.56 -6.74
CA CYS A 44 8.90 -7.03 -6.30
C CYS A 44 9.17 -5.61 -6.81
N SER A 45 8.23 -4.97 -7.52
CA SER A 45 8.52 -3.69 -8.19
C SER A 45 8.99 -2.59 -7.25
N LEU A 46 8.43 -2.54 -6.04
CA LEU A 46 8.80 -1.54 -5.04
C LEU A 46 10.18 -1.82 -4.43
N CYS A 47 10.58 -3.09 -4.30
CA CYS A 47 11.94 -3.45 -3.89
C CYS A 47 12.96 -2.94 -4.92
N ARG A 48 12.67 -3.08 -6.23
CA ARG A 48 13.55 -2.51 -7.27
C ARG A 48 13.66 -1.00 -7.16
N THR A 49 12.55 -0.32 -6.90
CA THR A 49 12.58 1.13 -6.72
C THR A 49 13.43 1.53 -5.51
N ALA A 50 13.43 0.74 -4.43
CA ALA A 50 14.21 1.01 -3.23
C ALA A 50 15.73 1.00 -3.47
N GLU A 51 16.22 0.11 -4.35
CA GLU A 51 17.64 0.05 -4.75
C GLU A 51 18.14 1.36 -5.39
N GLU A 52 17.24 2.11 -6.00
CA GLU A 52 17.54 3.38 -6.68
C GLU A 52 17.56 4.58 -5.72
N GLN A 53 17.14 4.40 -4.45
CA GLN A 53 16.95 5.51 -3.52
C GLN A 53 18.20 5.78 -2.67
N ALA A 54 18.43 7.05 -2.37
CA ALA A 54 19.47 7.47 -1.44
C ALA A 54 18.98 7.52 0.02
N ASP A 55 17.74 7.99 0.22
CA ASP A 55 17.15 8.22 1.54
C ASP A 55 16.67 6.93 2.19
N ASP A 56 16.79 6.85 3.52
CA ASP A 56 16.29 5.71 4.31
C ASP A 56 14.77 5.54 4.21
N VAL A 57 14.04 6.63 4.00
CA VAL A 57 12.60 6.64 3.74
C VAL A 57 12.34 7.54 2.55
N TYR A 58 11.63 7.03 1.56
CA TYR A 58 11.32 7.76 0.33
C TYR A 58 9.82 7.69 0.02
N PHE A 59 9.39 8.57 -0.89
CA PHE A 59 7.98 8.75 -1.19
C PHE A 59 7.70 8.60 -2.68
N LEU A 60 6.67 7.85 -3.01
CA LEU A 60 6.21 7.69 -4.39
C LEU A 60 4.75 8.13 -4.52
N LYS A 61 4.41 8.71 -5.67
CA LYS A 61 3.01 8.83 -6.07
C LYS A 61 2.47 7.45 -6.40
N ASP A 62 1.28 7.08 -5.90
CA ASP A 62 0.62 5.85 -6.35
C ASP A 62 0.19 6.06 -7.81
N ILE A 63 0.66 5.18 -8.69
CA ILE A 63 0.41 5.26 -10.13
C ILE A 63 -0.99 4.74 -10.51
N ASN A 64 -1.73 4.15 -9.55
CA ASN A 64 -3.07 3.64 -9.82
C ASN A 64 -4.03 4.81 -10.13
N PRO A 65 -4.59 4.90 -11.35
CA PRO A 65 -5.48 6.00 -11.74
C PRO A 65 -6.80 6.01 -10.95
N ALA A 66 -7.17 4.90 -10.30
CA ALA A 66 -8.33 4.84 -9.41
C ALA A 66 -8.03 5.35 -7.98
N LYS A 67 -6.81 5.81 -7.72
CA LYS A 67 -6.37 6.39 -6.44
C LYS A 67 -5.58 7.69 -6.67
N PRO A 68 -6.10 8.67 -7.44
CA PRO A 68 -5.37 9.87 -7.85
C PRO A 68 -4.79 10.69 -6.69
N ASN A 69 -5.31 10.56 -5.47
CA ASN A 69 -4.83 11.30 -4.30
C ASN A 69 -3.83 10.53 -3.43
N ARG A 70 -3.47 9.29 -3.81
CA ARG A 70 -2.64 8.40 -2.99
C ARG A 70 -1.15 8.62 -3.23
N TYR A 71 -0.40 8.56 -2.13
CA TYR A 71 1.06 8.46 -2.11
C TYR A 71 1.47 7.27 -1.24
N LEU A 72 2.71 6.84 -1.37
CA LEU A 72 3.33 5.76 -0.61
C LEU A 72 4.54 6.32 0.14
N ALA A 73 4.68 5.99 1.42
CA ALA A 73 5.93 6.12 2.14
C ALA A 73 6.56 4.72 2.26
N LEU A 74 7.83 4.61 1.89
CA LEU A 74 8.53 3.33 1.80
C LEU A 74 9.89 3.43 2.51
N PRO A 75 10.28 2.41 3.29
CA PRO A 75 11.66 2.25 3.72
C PRO A 75 12.54 1.94 2.50
N LYS A 76 13.80 2.35 2.52
CA LYS A 76 14.80 1.79 1.62
C LYS A 76 15.14 0.35 1.98
N ALA A 77 15.17 0.01 3.26
CA ALA A 77 15.48 -1.35 3.67
C ALA A 77 14.41 -2.34 3.18
N HIS A 78 14.88 -3.47 2.66
CA HIS A 78 14.04 -4.61 2.29
C HIS A 78 14.81 -5.91 2.45
N ALA A 79 14.20 -6.88 3.13
CA ALA A 79 14.71 -8.22 3.32
C ALA A 79 13.56 -9.19 3.60
N ASN A 80 13.83 -10.49 3.59
CA ASN A 80 12.91 -11.48 4.12
C ASN A 80 12.64 -11.19 5.61
N GLY A 81 11.37 -11.11 6.00
CA GLY A 81 10.94 -10.70 7.34
C GLY A 81 10.84 -9.19 7.53
N LEU A 82 10.94 -8.36 6.48
CA LEU A 82 10.71 -6.91 6.50
C LEU A 82 9.58 -6.50 5.53
N GLN A 83 8.58 -7.37 5.35
CA GLN A 83 7.43 -7.13 4.48
C GLN A 83 6.38 -6.24 5.16
N ALA A 84 6.50 -5.97 6.46
CA ALA A 84 5.68 -5.01 7.19
C ALA A 84 6.51 -4.07 8.05
N VAL A 85 5.97 -2.86 8.23
CA VAL A 85 6.63 -1.81 9.02
C VAL A 85 6.76 -2.23 10.50
N GLY A 86 5.86 -3.08 11.01
CA GLY A 86 5.96 -3.61 12.37
C GLY A 86 7.11 -4.61 12.57
N GLU A 87 7.60 -5.25 11.51
CA GLU A 87 8.69 -6.23 11.55
C GLU A 87 10.08 -5.56 11.59
N MET A 88 10.15 -4.26 11.32
CA MET A 88 11.37 -3.49 11.39
C MET A 88 11.87 -3.31 12.84
N PRO A 89 13.18 -3.07 13.03
CA PRO A 89 13.71 -2.59 14.30
C PRO A 89 12.97 -1.33 14.78
N PRO A 90 12.76 -1.15 16.11
CA PRO A 90 11.94 -0.06 16.64
C PRO A 90 12.31 1.34 16.14
N ALA A 91 13.61 1.64 16.05
CA ALA A 91 14.09 2.94 15.56
C ALA A 91 13.76 3.18 14.09
N GLU A 92 13.80 2.13 13.26
CA GLU A 92 13.46 2.23 11.84
C GLU A 92 11.96 2.36 11.64
N ARG A 93 11.17 1.59 12.37
CA ARG A 93 9.71 1.73 12.43
C ARG A 93 9.30 3.16 12.79
N GLU A 94 9.90 3.73 13.84
CA GLU A 94 9.65 5.13 14.23
C GLU A 94 10.02 6.11 13.12
N ARG A 95 11.16 5.91 12.43
CA ARG A 95 11.57 6.77 11.30
C ARG A 95 10.54 6.74 10.17
N VAL A 96 10.10 5.55 9.76
CA VAL A 96 9.13 5.37 8.66
C VAL A 96 7.79 6.04 9.01
N TRP A 97 7.25 5.81 10.21
CA TRP A 97 5.99 6.45 10.62
C TRP A 97 6.13 7.97 10.75
N THR A 98 7.20 8.45 11.37
CA THR A 98 7.46 9.89 11.52
C THR A 98 7.55 10.59 10.16
N ALA A 99 8.30 10.01 9.22
CA ALA A 99 8.45 10.54 7.87
C ALA A 99 7.12 10.54 7.10
N ALA A 100 6.34 9.45 7.20
CA ALA A 100 5.01 9.36 6.60
C ALA A 100 4.04 10.41 7.14
N ILE A 101 4.02 10.62 8.47
CA ILE A 101 3.19 11.65 9.12
C ILE A 101 3.57 13.05 8.65
N ALA A 102 4.87 13.37 8.65
CA ALA A 102 5.36 14.67 8.20
C ALA A 102 4.97 14.94 6.74
N ARG A 103 5.17 13.96 5.86
CA ARG A 103 4.84 14.09 4.44
C ARG A 103 3.33 14.18 4.19
N ALA A 104 2.52 13.43 4.93
CA ALA A 104 1.07 13.49 4.80
C ALA A 104 0.50 14.84 5.27
N ARG A 105 1.05 15.43 6.33
CA ARG A 105 0.70 16.80 6.78
C ARG A 105 1.04 17.84 5.72
N GLU A 106 2.21 17.75 5.12
CA GLU A 106 2.64 18.67 4.05
C GLU A 106 1.71 18.58 2.83
N LEU A 107 1.33 17.37 2.42
CA LEU A 107 0.54 17.15 1.21
C LEU A 107 -0.97 17.40 1.40
N PHE A 108 -1.52 17.13 2.57
CA PHE A 108 -2.99 17.05 2.78
C PHE A 108 -3.49 17.95 3.93
N GLY A 109 -2.62 18.74 4.56
CA GLY A 109 -2.99 19.65 5.63
C GLY A 109 -3.41 18.93 6.91
N GLU A 110 -4.56 19.29 7.46
CA GLU A 110 -5.03 18.75 8.75
C GLU A 110 -5.76 17.41 8.62
N ARG A 111 -6.34 17.11 7.45
CA ARG A 111 -7.16 15.91 7.23
C ARG A 111 -6.44 14.87 6.40
N TRP A 112 -5.45 14.22 7.01
CA TRP A 112 -4.71 13.12 6.41
C TRP A 112 -4.99 11.80 7.12
N GLY A 113 -4.75 10.70 6.40
CA GLY A 113 -4.68 9.37 6.97
C GLY A 113 -3.50 8.61 6.39
N LEU A 114 -3.04 7.64 7.19
CA LEU A 114 -2.00 6.68 6.85
C LEU A 114 -2.58 5.28 6.99
N ALA A 115 -2.19 4.36 6.12
CA ALA A 115 -2.68 2.99 6.16
C ALA A 115 -1.61 1.97 5.76
N HIS A 116 -1.45 0.96 6.59
CA HIS A 116 -0.69 -0.25 6.32
C HIS A 116 -1.67 -1.39 6.09
N ASN A 117 -1.67 -1.98 4.89
CA ASN A 117 -2.49 -3.15 4.60
C ASN A 117 -1.78 -4.43 5.05
N SER A 118 -2.55 -5.40 5.52
CA SER A 118 -2.06 -6.77 5.65
C SER A 118 -1.68 -7.35 4.28
N TYR A 119 -0.80 -8.35 4.26
CA TYR A 119 -0.36 -9.02 3.05
C TYR A 119 -1.51 -9.68 2.27
N PHE A 120 -2.62 -10.03 2.93
CA PHE A 120 -3.81 -10.58 2.27
C PHE A 120 -4.45 -9.62 1.25
N PHE A 121 -4.17 -8.32 1.39
CA PHE A 121 -4.72 -7.26 0.54
C PHE A 121 -3.64 -6.44 -0.19
N ARG A 122 -2.37 -6.86 -0.13
CA ARG A 122 -1.28 -6.22 -0.86
C ARG A 122 -0.94 -6.98 -2.12
N THR A 123 -0.55 -6.22 -3.16
CA THR A 123 -0.10 -6.77 -4.44
C THR A 123 1.42 -6.63 -4.66
N GLN A 124 2.10 -5.92 -3.76
CA GLN A 124 3.55 -5.82 -3.66
C GLN A 124 3.99 -6.27 -2.27
N CYS A 125 5.17 -6.90 -2.15
CA CYS A 125 5.64 -7.38 -0.86
C CYS A 125 6.55 -6.41 -0.08
N HIS A 126 7.13 -5.41 -0.74
CA HIS A 126 7.88 -4.35 -0.05
C HIS A 126 7.00 -3.65 0.98
N ALA A 127 7.48 -3.43 2.20
CA ALA A 127 6.73 -2.71 3.21
C ALA A 127 6.41 -1.28 2.74
N HIS A 128 5.17 -0.84 2.87
CA HIS A 128 4.80 0.54 2.55
C HIS A 128 3.61 1.01 3.39
N ILE A 129 3.52 2.33 3.52
CA ILE A 129 2.39 3.03 4.12
C ILE A 129 1.69 3.83 3.02
N HIS A 130 0.42 3.55 2.81
CA HIS A 130 -0.47 4.35 1.99
C HIS A 130 -0.77 5.67 2.69
N MET A 131 -0.67 6.78 1.97
CA MET A 131 -0.95 8.13 2.48
C MET A 131 -1.98 8.82 1.60
N GLY A 132 -2.95 9.50 2.19
CA GLY A 132 -3.94 10.27 1.44
C GLY A 132 -4.83 11.11 2.33
N PRO A 133 -5.73 11.91 1.73
CA PRO A 133 -6.79 12.57 2.47
C PRO A 133 -7.66 11.54 3.19
N LEU A 134 -7.95 11.76 4.47
CA LEU A 134 -8.83 10.87 5.23
C LEU A 134 -10.28 11.07 4.80
N SER A 135 -11.00 9.99 4.51
CA SER A 135 -12.41 10.06 4.14
C SER A 135 -13.26 10.74 5.23
N PRO A 136 -14.22 11.61 4.89
CA PRO A 136 -15.20 12.16 5.83
C PRO A 136 -16.14 11.11 6.44
N GLU A 137 -16.29 9.96 5.78
CA GLU A 137 -17.24 8.91 6.16
C GLU A 137 -16.69 7.93 7.19
N VAL A 138 -15.37 7.95 7.43
CA VAL A 138 -14.74 7.05 8.40
C VAL A 138 -15.00 7.60 9.80
N ALA A 139 -15.59 6.75 10.64
CA ALA A 139 -15.82 7.09 12.04
C ALA A 139 -14.50 7.38 12.75
N ASP A 140 -14.48 8.48 13.49
CA ASP A 140 -13.39 8.85 14.39
C ASP A 140 -13.61 8.23 15.79
N GLU A 141 -14.09 6.98 15.84
CA GLU A 141 -14.39 6.28 17.09
C GLU A 141 -13.73 4.90 17.07
N GLY A 142 -13.31 4.39 18.24
CA GLY A 142 -12.76 3.03 18.37
C GLY A 142 -11.24 2.88 18.22
N GLY A 143 -10.51 3.95 17.88
CA GLY A 143 -9.05 3.95 17.84
C GLY A 143 -8.41 4.20 19.21
N THR A 144 -7.15 3.81 19.36
CA THR A 144 -6.33 4.12 20.55
C THR A 144 -5.48 5.35 20.27
N LEU A 145 -5.44 6.29 21.23
CA LEU A 145 -4.65 7.52 21.10
C LEU A 145 -3.21 7.31 21.55
N TYR A 146 -2.27 7.77 20.72
CA TYR A 146 -0.85 7.75 20.98
C TYR A 146 -0.26 9.16 20.79
N SER A 147 0.65 9.55 21.68
CA SER A 147 1.33 10.85 21.58
C SER A 147 2.54 10.81 20.63
N HIS A 148 3.15 9.64 20.43
CA HIS A 148 4.36 9.50 19.63
C HIS A 148 4.31 8.28 18.70
N PRO A 149 4.87 8.37 17.48
CA PRO A 149 4.92 7.25 16.54
C PRO A 149 5.68 6.02 17.04
N ARG A 150 6.65 6.20 17.96
CA ARG A 150 7.39 5.10 18.58
C ARG A 150 6.51 4.16 19.42
N ASP A 151 5.38 4.69 19.90
CA ASP A 151 4.46 3.95 20.76
C ASP A 151 3.40 3.19 19.95
N PHE A 152 3.35 3.38 18.63
CA PHE A 152 2.41 2.66 17.78
C PHE A 152 2.64 1.14 17.88
N PRO A 153 1.55 0.33 17.84
CA PRO A 153 1.68 -1.11 17.90
C PRO A 153 2.50 -1.64 16.71
N ALA A 154 3.39 -2.58 17.00
CA ALA A 154 4.18 -3.28 16.00
C ALA A 154 3.34 -4.38 15.36
N VAL A 155 2.59 -4.04 14.31
CA VAL A 155 1.75 -5.02 13.58
C VAL A 155 2.55 -5.81 12.56
N GLY A 156 2.45 -7.14 12.60
CA GLY A 156 3.04 -8.03 11.61
C GLY A 156 2.36 -7.91 10.24
N ALA A 157 2.92 -8.59 9.23
CA ALA A 157 2.40 -8.51 7.87
C ALA A 157 0.96 -9.03 7.72
N GLU A 158 0.47 -9.86 8.63
CA GLU A 158 -0.88 -10.42 8.64
C GLU A 158 -1.96 -9.41 9.04
N LYS A 159 -1.59 -8.25 9.59
CA LYS A 159 -2.54 -7.33 10.22
C LYS A 159 -2.51 -5.93 9.58
N GLY A 160 -3.68 -5.37 9.32
CA GLY A 160 -3.79 -3.98 8.88
C GLY A 160 -3.79 -2.98 10.04
N MET A 161 -3.32 -1.77 9.74
CA MET A 161 -3.34 -0.63 10.68
C MET A 161 -3.58 0.67 9.93
N TRP A 162 -4.39 1.56 10.48
CA TRP A 162 -4.50 2.93 9.97
C TRP A 162 -4.39 3.97 11.08
N VAL A 163 -3.93 5.16 10.70
CA VAL A 163 -3.57 6.25 11.61
C VAL A 163 -4.07 7.57 11.06
N HIS A 164 -4.59 8.43 11.92
CA HIS A 164 -4.97 9.80 11.57
C HIS A 164 -4.79 10.74 12.77
N PRO A 165 -4.73 12.07 12.57
CA PRO A 165 -4.63 13.01 13.68
C PRO A 165 -5.98 13.10 14.42
N LYS A 166 -5.91 13.23 15.74
CA LYS A 166 -7.07 13.48 16.61
C LYS A 166 -6.63 14.19 17.89
N ASP A 167 -7.24 15.32 18.22
CA ASP A 167 -7.00 16.06 19.48
C ASP A 167 -5.51 16.30 19.81
N GLY A 168 -4.70 16.60 18.78
CA GLY A 168 -3.24 16.80 18.92
C GLY A 168 -2.42 15.51 19.07
N GLN A 169 -3.06 14.35 19.06
CA GLN A 169 -2.47 13.01 19.12
C GLN A 169 -2.68 12.25 17.80
N TYR A 170 -2.30 10.98 17.79
CA TYR A 170 -2.51 10.04 16.70
C TYR A 170 -3.52 8.97 17.12
N CYS A 171 -4.64 8.90 16.42
CA CYS A 171 -5.63 7.85 16.61
C CYS A 171 -5.26 6.66 15.72
N VAL A 172 -4.92 5.54 16.34
CA VAL A 172 -4.46 4.31 15.67
C VAL A 172 -5.52 3.23 15.79
N HIS A 173 -5.83 2.59 14.66
CA HIS A 173 -6.89 1.60 14.53
C HIS A 173 -6.35 0.31 13.93
N LEU A 174 -6.82 -0.82 14.46
CA LEU A 174 -6.44 -2.19 14.08
C LEU A 174 -7.66 -3.03 13.63
N ASP A 175 -8.75 -2.37 13.27
CA ASP A 175 -10.06 -2.97 13.00
C ASP A 175 -10.20 -3.55 11.59
N ARG A 176 -9.24 -3.29 10.69
CA ARG A 176 -9.32 -3.63 9.25
C ARG A 176 -8.00 -4.09 8.68
N ASP A 177 -8.04 -5.16 7.89
CA ASP A 177 -6.87 -5.71 7.23
C ASP A 177 -6.59 -5.08 5.84
N LEU A 178 -7.64 -4.56 5.19
CA LEU A 178 -7.55 -3.60 4.07
C LEU A 178 -7.71 -2.19 4.64
N ALA A 179 -6.64 -1.68 5.26
CA ALA A 179 -6.64 -0.41 5.97
C ALA A 179 -6.79 0.80 5.02
N GLU A 180 -6.25 0.74 3.79
CA GLU A 180 -6.23 1.91 2.88
C GLU A 180 -7.61 2.37 2.39
N ILE A 181 -8.68 1.61 2.66
CA ILE A 181 -10.05 1.96 2.31
C ILE A 181 -10.54 3.21 3.05
N VAL A 182 -9.88 3.59 4.15
CA VAL A 182 -10.23 4.78 4.94
C VAL A 182 -9.84 6.09 4.26
N LEU A 183 -9.05 6.01 3.19
CA LEU A 183 -8.50 7.16 2.50
C LEU A 183 -9.28 7.42 1.20
N ILE A 184 -9.48 8.70 0.87
CA ILE A 184 -10.17 9.10 -0.36
C ILE A 184 -9.46 8.51 -1.58
N ARG A 185 -10.26 8.05 -2.55
CA ARG A 185 -9.80 7.58 -3.86
C ARG A 185 -9.50 8.77 -4.75
#